data_AF-A0A9E5NZH7-F1
#
_entry.id   AF-A0A9E5NZH7-F1
#
_cell.length_a   1.000
_cell.length_b   1.000
_cell.length_c   1.000
_cell.angle_alpha   90.00
_cell.angle_beta   90.00
_cell.angle_gamma   90.00
#
_symmetry.space_group_name_H-M   'P 1'
#
loop_
_entity.id
_entity.type
_entity.pdbx_description
1 polymer ?
#
loop_
_entity_poly.entity_id
_entity_poly.type
_entity_poly.pdbx_seq_one_letter_code
_entity_poly.pdbx_strand_id
1 'polypeptide(L)'
;MPIIERNPMHLLVFVLNKEELLDEILTGLLDIGVSGATVVDTMGMLQVISQDIPIFAGFRSMTTGGRPHNKTVFSVIQEEEILREAIAFIEEMCLQFQEPTIGILFTAPVNYFSHLGPSK
;
A
#
# COMPACT_ATOMS: atom_id res chain seq x y z
N MET A 1 -19.44 -24.35 -20.10
CA MET A 1 -19.48 -23.76 -18.74
C MET A 1 -19.88 -22.31 -18.89
N PRO A 2 -20.91 -21.81 -18.20
CA PRO A 2 -21.18 -20.39 -18.22
C PRO A 2 -20.03 -19.68 -17.50
N ILE A 3 -19.47 -18.67 -18.16
CA ILE A 3 -18.57 -17.71 -17.54
C ILE A 3 -19.48 -16.91 -16.59
N ILE A 4 -19.46 -17.24 -15.31
CA ILE A 4 -20.06 -16.38 -14.29
C ILE A 4 -19.23 -15.10 -14.35
N GLU A 5 -19.82 -14.00 -14.83
CA GLU A 5 -19.27 -12.66 -14.65
C GLU A 5 -19.08 -12.45 -13.15
N ARG A 6 -17.85 -12.67 -12.67
CA ARG A 6 -17.48 -12.28 -11.31
C ARG A 6 -17.26 -10.79 -11.34
N ASN A 7 -17.86 -10.08 -10.37
CA ASN A 7 -17.53 -8.68 -10.14
C ASN A 7 -16.00 -8.55 -10.03
N PRO A 8 -15.37 -7.58 -10.73
CA PRO A 8 -13.92 -7.48 -10.72
C PRO A 8 -13.44 -7.17 -9.30
N MET A 9 -12.62 -8.07 -8.73
CA MET A 9 -11.94 -7.83 -7.47
C MET A 9 -10.65 -7.06 -7.75
N HIS A 10 -10.26 -6.22 -6.80
CA HIS A 10 -9.08 -5.39 -6.94
C HIS A 10 -8.10 -5.65 -5.81
N LEU A 11 -6.83 -5.77 -6.16
CA LEU A 11 -5.73 -5.68 -5.22
C LEU A 11 -5.42 -4.19 -5.07
N LEU A 12 -5.70 -3.62 -3.91
CA LEU A 12 -5.18 -2.33 -3.48
C LEU A 12 -3.76 -2.53 -2.96
N VAL A 13 -2.82 -1.75 -3.50
CA VAL A 13 -1.44 -1.67 -3.01
C VAL A 13 -1.09 -0.23 -2.72
N PHE A 14 -0.59 0.04 -1.53
CA PHE A 14 0.03 1.33 -1.23
C PHE A 14 1.33 1.15 -0.46
N VAL A 15 2.24 2.09 -0.66
CA VAL A 15 3.56 2.12 -0.03
C VAL A 15 3.71 3.44 0.69
N LEU A 16 3.88 3.41 2.01
CA LEU A 16 4.09 4.60 2.83
C LEU A 16 5.58 4.75 3.15
N ASN A 17 6.13 5.94 2.93
CA ASN A 17 7.47 6.32 3.38
C ASN A 17 7.46 6.77 4.87
N LYS A 18 6.26 7.02 5.42
CA LYS A 18 6.04 7.47 6.80
C LYS A 18 5.22 6.43 7.56
N GLU A 19 5.88 5.70 8.45
CA GLU A 19 5.23 4.70 9.30
C GLU A 19 4.18 5.31 10.24
N GLU A 20 4.34 6.59 10.61
CA GLU A 20 3.40 7.32 11.48
C GLU A 20 1.95 7.34 10.95
N LEU A 21 1.77 7.26 9.64
CA LEU A 21 0.44 7.24 9.01
C LEU A 21 -0.22 5.86 8.99
N LEU A 22 0.55 4.81 9.24
CA LEU A 22 0.10 3.44 8.99
C LEU A 22 -1.10 3.10 9.87
N ASP A 23 -1.03 3.38 11.17
CA ASP A 23 -2.08 3.00 12.12
C ASP A 23 -3.41 3.71 11.84
N GLU A 24 -3.36 5.01 11.52
CA GLU A 24 -4.54 5.81 11.18
C GLU A 24 -5.16 5.34 9.86
N ILE A 25 -4.33 5.09 8.85
CA ILE A 25 -4.82 4.57 7.56
C ILE A 25 -5.46 3.19 7.74
N LEU A 26 -4.80 2.25 8.45
CA LEU A 26 -5.35 0.92 8.66
C LEU A 26 -6.67 0.94 9.43
N THR A 27 -6.80 1.82 10.42
CA THR A 27 -8.03 1.99 11.19
C THR A 27 -9.15 2.54 10.32
N GLY A 28 -8.89 3.60 9.55
CA GLY A 28 -9.91 4.15 8.64
C GLY A 28 -10.33 3.18 7.53
N LEU A 29 -9.41 2.34 7.03
CA LEU A 29 -9.77 1.28 6.09
C LEU A 29 -10.74 0.25 6.69
N LEU A 30 -10.58 -0.11 7.97
CA LEU A 30 -11.54 -0.97 8.66
C LEU A 30 -12.92 -0.32 8.76
N ASP A 31 -12.97 0.98 9.06
CA ASP A 31 -14.23 1.75 9.16
C ASP A 31 -14.96 1.86 7.82
N ILE A 32 -14.21 1.96 6.71
CA ILE A 32 -14.73 1.95 5.32
C ILE A 32 -15.23 0.54 4.91
N GLY A 33 -14.93 -0.50 5.67
CA GLY A 33 -15.38 -1.88 5.40
C GLY A 33 -14.35 -2.75 4.67
N VAL A 34 -13.08 -2.34 4.62
CA VAL A 34 -11.99 -3.20 4.14
C VAL A 34 -11.79 -4.35 5.13
N SER A 35 -12.10 -5.57 4.69
CA SER A 35 -12.12 -6.77 5.55
C SER A 35 -10.76 -7.23 6.09
N GLY A 36 -9.66 -6.77 5.50
CA GLY A 36 -8.32 -7.08 5.97
C GLY A 36 -7.22 -6.53 5.07
N ALA A 37 -6.01 -6.43 5.63
CA ALA A 37 -4.81 -6.02 4.92
C ALA A 37 -3.59 -6.78 5.44
N THR A 38 -2.58 -6.92 4.59
CA THR A 38 -1.25 -7.45 4.94
C THR A 38 -0.23 -6.34 4.83
N VAL A 39 0.62 -6.18 5.85
CA VAL A 39 1.68 -5.18 5.88
C VAL A 39 3.04 -5.87 5.76
N VAL A 40 3.93 -5.32 4.93
CA VAL A 40 5.29 -5.81 4.70
C VAL A 40 6.27 -4.64 4.78
N ASP A 41 7.40 -4.85 5.45
CA ASP A 41 8.53 -3.92 5.42
C ASP A 41 9.25 -4.01 4.07
N THR A 42 9.36 -2.88 3.38
CA THR A 42 9.99 -2.80 2.05
C THR A 42 11.01 -1.66 1.97
N MET A 43 11.77 -1.60 0.86
CA MET A 43 12.77 -0.56 0.62
C MET A 43 12.55 0.08 -0.75
N GLY A 44 12.74 1.39 -0.83
CA GLY A 44 12.77 2.10 -2.10
C GLY A 44 14.06 1.83 -2.87
N MET A 45 13.99 1.85 -4.20
CA MET A 45 15.16 1.55 -5.05
C MET A 45 16.35 2.50 -4.77
N LEU A 46 16.09 3.77 -4.47
CA LEU A 46 17.14 4.76 -4.19
C LEU A 46 17.89 4.43 -2.90
N GLN A 47 17.19 3.90 -1.90
CA GLN A 47 17.79 3.45 -0.65
C GLN A 47 18.73 2.27 -0.90
N VAL A 48 18.28 1.26 -1.65
CA VAL A 48 19.11 0.10 -2.05
C VAL A 48 20.37 0.55 -2.80
N ILE A 49 20.19 1.37 -3.83
CA ILE A 49 21.30 1.85 -4.69
C ILE A 49 22.32 2.66 -3.89
N SER A 50 21.86 3.57 -3.02
CA SER A 50 22.74 4.46 -2.25
C SER A 50 23.52 3.75 -1.14
N GLN A 51 22.99 2.65 -0.60
CA GLN A 51 23.61 1.86 0.46
C GLN A 51 24.58 0.81 -0.08
N ASP A 52 24.18 0.08 -1.14
CA ASP A 52 24.89 -1.12 -1.58
C ASP A 52 25.88 -0.87 -2.72
N ILE A 53 25.78 0.26 -3.43
CA ILE A 53 26.59 0.52 -4.61
C ILE A 53 27.51 1.75 -4.38
N PRO A 54 28.84 1.55 -4.21
CA PRO A 54 29.77 2.62 -3.82
C PRO A 54 29.83 3.82 -4.75
N ILE A 55 29.66 3.64 -6.07
CA ILE A 55 29.67 4.76 -7.03
C ILE A 55 28.47 5.71 -6.83
N PHE A 56 27.42 5.23 -6.17
CA PHE A 56 26.19 5.95 -5.89
C PHE A 56 26.12 6.49 -4.45
N ALA A 57 27.23 6.44 -3.71
CA ALA A 57 27.35 7.00 -2.37
C ALA A 57 26.98 8.49 -2.24
N GLY A 58 27.05 9.26 -3.34
CA GLY A 58 26.64 10.66 -3.41
C GLY A 58 25.13 10.88 -3.24
N PHE A 59 24.30 9.85 -3.47
CA PHE A 59 22.84 9.92 -3.29
C PHE A 59 22.38 9.71 -1.84
N ARG A 60 23.30 9.41 -0.92
CA ARG A 60 22.97 9.21 0.51
C ARG A 60 22.37 10.45 1.18
N SER A 61 22.64 11.65 0.67
CA SER A 61 22.01 12.88 1.15
C SER A 61 20.55 13.04 0.70
N MET A 62 20.14 12.31 -0.36
CA MET A 62 18.77 12.31 -0.88
C MET A 62 17.92 11.21 -0.24
N THR A 63 18.54 10.23 0.40
CA THR A 63 17.86 9.26 1.25
C THR A 63 17.82 9.81 2.67
N THR A 64 16.63 10.09 3.18
CA THR A 64 16.44 10.47 4.59
C THR A 64 17.06 9.39 5.48
N GLY A 65 18.03 9.77 6.31
CA GLY A 65 18.84 8.87 7.15
C GLY A 65 18.10 8.16 8.29
N GLY A 66 16.78 7.97 8.16
CA GLY A 66 15.96 7.17 9.06
C GLY A 66 16.01 5.67 8.71
N ARG A 67 15.42 4.83 9.57
CA ARG A 67 15.32 3.38 9.33
C ARG A 67 14.69 3.15 7.94
N PRO A 68 15.31 2.33 7.07
CA PRO A 68 15.01 2.33 5.65
C PRO A 68 13.85 1.37 5.36
N HIS A 69 12.72 1.55 6.02
CA HIS A 69 11.59 0.63 5.87
C HIS A 69 10.35 1.42 5.50
N ASN A 70 10.03 1.37 4.21
CA ASN A 70 8.70 1.70 3.75
C ASN A 70 7.73 0.63 4.27
N LYS A 71 6.47 1.01 4.47
CA LYS A 71 5.40 0.07 4.77
C LYS A 71 4.60 -0.15 3.50
N THR A 72 4.67 -1.36 2.96
CA THR A 72 3.81 -1.76 1.85
C THR A 72 2.61 -2.52 2.37
N VAL A 73 1.43 -2.07 2.00
CA VAL A 73 0.16 -2.65 2.41
C VAL A 73 -0.56 -3.23 1.19
N PHE A 74 -1.08 -4.44 1.37
CA PHE A 74 -1.85 -5.17 0.37
C PHE A 74 -3.24 -5.46 0.93
N SER A 75 -4.29 -5.19 0.16
CA SER A 75 -5.65 -5.61 0.49
C SER A 75 -6.40 -6.04 -0.77
N VAL A 76 -7.17 -7.12 -0.68
CA VAL A 76 -8.08 -7.53 -1.75
C VAL A 76 -9.47 -7.00 -1.42
N ILE A 77 -9.99 -6.16 -2.30
CA ILE A 77 -11.28 -5.48 -2.15
C ILE A 77 -12.21 -5.95 -3.28
N GLN A 78 -13.40 -6.45 -2.90
CA GLN A 78 -14.37 -7.02 -3.84
C GLN A 78 -15.40 -6.01 -4.35
N GLU A 79 -15.68 -4.98 -3.55
CA GLU A 79 -16.68 -3.96 -3.86
C GLU A 79 -15.99 -2.72 -4.41
N GLU A 80 -16.35 -2.31 -5.62
CA GLU A 80 -15.74 -1.15 -6.28
C GLU A 80 -15.95 0.15 -5.50
N GLU A 81 -17.09 0.29 -4.81
CA GLU A 81 -17.36 1.47 -3.98
C GLU A 81 -16.42 1.54 -2.77
N ILE A 82 -16.26 0.43 -2.04
CA ILE A 82 -15.28 0.33 -0.94
C ILE A 82 -13.87 0.64 -1.45
N LEU A 83 -13.50 0.17 -2.64
CA LEU A 83 -12.20 0.48 -3.23
C LEU A 83 -12.04 1.99 -3.49
N ARG A 84 -13.06 2.64 -4.06
CA ARG A 84 -13.04 4.08 -4.35
C ARG A 84 -12.95 4.90 -3.06
N GLU A 85 -13.73 4.55 -2.05
CA GLU A 85 -13.68 5.19 -0.73
C GLU A 85 -12.31 5.02 -0.07
N ALA A 86 -11.74 3.81 -0.10
CA ALA A 86 -10.42 3.52 0.43
C ALA A 86 -9.31 4.35 -0.26
N ILE A 87 -9.35 4.47 -1.59
CA ILE A 87 -8.39 5.28 -2.35
C ILE A 87 -8.50 6.75 -1.96
N ALA A 88 -9.72 7.29 -1.97
CA ALA A 88 -9.96 8.70 -1.64
C ALA A 88 -9.47 9.04 -0.21
N PHE A 89 -9.77 8.16 0.76
CA PHE A 89 -9.33 8.31 2.14
C PHE A 89 -7.80 8.30 2.28
N ILE A 90 -7.11 7.36 1.63
CA ILE A 90 -5.63 7.30 1.67
C ILE A 90 -5.02 8.56 1.04
N GLU A 91 -5.56 9.00 -0.10
CA GLU A 91 -5.11 10.24 -0.76
C GLU A 91 -5.31 11.47 0.13
N GLU A 92 -6.45 11.59 0.80
CA GLU A 92 -6.73 12.70 1.73
C GLU A 92 -5.78 12.72 2.93
N MET A 93 -5.56 11.58 3.58
CA MET A 93 -4.59 11.44 4.68
C MET A 93 -3.18 11.82 4.25
N CYS A 94 -2.83 11.47 3.01
CA CYS A 94 -1.55 11.80 2.41
C CYS A 94 -1.42 13.31 2.11
N LEU A 95 -2.46 13.96 1.60
CA LEU A 95 -2.43 15.40 1.25
C LEU A 95 -2.13 16.34 2.43
N GLN A 96 -2.27 15.87 3.67
CA GLN A 96 -1.95 16.65 4.87
C GLN A 96 -0.44 16.93 5.04
N PHE A 97 0.42 16.27 4.26
CA PHE A 97 1.88 16.43 4.35
C PHE A 97 2.43 17.31 3.22
N GLN A 98 3.33 18.24 3.57
CA GLN A 98 4.00 19.13 2.61
C GLN A 98 5.23 18.49 1.93
N GLU A 99 5.37 17.16 1.98
CA GLU A 99 6.52 16.47 1.40
C GLU A 99 6.30 16.12 -0.08
N PRO A 100 7.36 16.14 -0.93
CA PRO A 100 7.21 15.92 -2.37
C PRO A 100 6.63 14.55 -2.75
N THR A 101 6.85 13.52 -1.94
CA THR A 101 6.32 12.16 -2.14
C THR A 101 6.32 11.40 -0.83
N ILE A 102 5.14 11.15 -0.31
CA ILE A 102 4.87 10.40 0.93
C ILE A 102 4.59 8.91 0.70
N GLY A 103 4.42 8.51 -0.57
CA GLY A 103 4.13 7.14 -0.93
C GLY A 103 3.72 6.96 -2.38
N ILE A 104 3.31 5.74 -2.72
CA ILE A 104 2.61 5.42 -3.98
C ILE A 104 1.38 4.59 -3.67
N LEU A 105 0.36 4.69 -4.52
CA LEU A 105 -0.84 3.86 -4.48
C LEU A 105 -1.15 3.39 -5.89
N PHE A 106 -1.52 2.13 -6.04
CA PHE A 106 -2.01 1.58 -7.30
C PHE A 106 -2.92 0.39 -7.05
N THR A 107 -3.64 -0.01 -8.11
CA THR A 107 -4.51 -1.18 -8.07
C THR A 107 -4.18 -2.15 -9.20
N ALA A 108 -4.51 -3.43 -9.00
CA ALA A 108 -4.42 -4.46 -10.02
C ALA A 108 -5.66 -5.38 -9.96
N PRO A 109 -6.12 -5.94 -11.09
CA PRO A 109 -7.24 -6.88 -11.09
C PRO A 109 -6.85 -8.20 -10.41
N VAL A 110 -7.78 -8.77 -9.64
CA VAL A 110 -7.64 -10.07 -8.98
C VAL A 110 -8.63 -11.06 -9.56
N ASN A 111 -8.12 -12.11 -10.20
CA ASN A 111 -8.96 -13.12 -10.84
C ASN A 111 -9.48 -14.18 -9.86
N TYR A 112 -8.78 -14.38 -8.74
CA TYR A 112 -9.12 -15.38 -7.73
C TYR A 112 -8.66 -14.94 -6.34
N PHE A 113 -9.53 -15.10 -5.35
CA PHE A 113 -9.27 -14.83 -3.95
C PHE A 113 -10.01 -15.85 -3.08
N SER A 114 -9.37 -16.31 -2.01
CA SER A 114 -9.94 -17.22 -1.02
C SER A 114 -9.24 -17.06 0.31
N HIS A 115 -9.98 -17.18 1.41
CA HIS A 115 -9.39 -17.33 2.73
C HIS A 115 -8.82 -18.76 2.86
N LEU A 116 -7.64 -18.87 3.49
CA LEU A 116 -7.06 -20.17 3.84
C LEU A 116 -7.49 -20.57 5.25
N GLY A 117 -7.90 -21.82 5.42
CA GLY A 117 -8.44 -22.34 6.68
C GLY A 117 -9.97 -22.44 6.69
N PRO A 118 -10.56 -23.03 7.73
CA PRO A 118 -12.01 -23.17 7.83
C PRO A 118 -12.67 -21.79 7.94
N SER A 119 -13.59 -21.50 7.02
CA SER A 119 -14.49 -20.35 7.12
C SER A 119 -15.30 -20.47 8.42
N LYS A 120 -15.30 -19.41 9.25
CA LYS A 120 -16.27 -19.28 10.34
C LYS A 120 -17.62 -18.84 9.80
#